data_AF-A0A0N1HWD6-F1
#
_entry.id   AF-A0A0N1HWD6-F1
#
_cell.length_a   1.000
_cell.length_b   1.000
_cell.length_c   1.000
_cell.angle_alpha   90.00
_cell.angle_beta   90.00
_cell.angle_gamma   90.00
#
_symmetry.space_group_name_H-M   'P 1'
#
loop_
_entity.id
_entity.type
_entity.pdbx_description
1 polymer ?
#
loop_
_entity_poly.entity_id
_entity_poly.type
_entity_poly.pdbx_seq_one_letter_code
_entity_poly.pdbx_strand_id
1 'polypeptide(L)'
;MTLPFIPPPRWAAELSRLLHKSFPDIPQKHHSRFLQVFIHPSFTTSSGTPGTMQPLIPIGEAFLAKVGGLWILSTFEDIRREEYTSLLALLTNDTALCRVLRDHWGMEHMVLTDSSADLFSKSRLNSSKGMVRWLAAQGTAGGAQALPEPYAAGCVKAMVATVLLEHGYDAANHFVASELLPYLL
;
A
#
# COMPACT_ATOMS: atom_id res chain seq x y z
N MET A 1 -6.97 -14.79 9.46
CA MET A 1 -7.74 -13.73 10.18
C MET A 1 -8.82 -13.20 9.26
N THR A 2 -10.07 -13.15 9.72
CA THR A 2 -11.18 -12.53 9.02
C THR A 2 -11.13 -11.01 9.25
N LEU A 3 -11.36 -10.22 8.21
CA LEU A 3 -11.48 -8.77 8.35
C LEU A 3 -12.69 -8.45 9.25
N PRO A 4 -12.61 -7.42 10.12
CA PRO A 4 -13.73 -6.99 10.96
C PRO A 4 -14.92 -6.41 10.16
N PHE A 5 -14.74 -6.23 8.85
CA PHE A 5 -15.76 -5.89 7.88
C PHE A 5 -15.45 -6.60 6.55
N ILE A 6 -16.47 -6.88 5.74
CA ILE A 6 -16.27 -7.54 4.44
C ILE A 6 -16.04 -6.45 3.39
N PRO A 7 -14.83 -6.34 2.81
CA PRO A 7 -14.60 -5.39 1.73
C PRO A 7 -15.43 -5.79 0.51
N PRO A 8 -15.74 -4.85 -0.40
CA PRO A 8 -16.61 -5.16 -1.52
C PRO A 8 -16.03 -6.29 -2.40
N PRO A 9 -16.76 -7.40 -2.66
CA PRO A 9 -16.18 -8.60 -3.26
C PRO A 9 -15.49 -8.41 -4.61
N ARG A 10 -16.00 -7.50 -5.47
CA ARG A 10 -15.35 -7.25 -6.77
C ARG A 10 -14.12 -6.35 -6.65
N TRP A 11 -14.11 -5.41 -5.71
CA TRP A 11 -12.89 -4.66 -5.40
C TRP A 11 -11.80 -5.62 -4.92
N ALA A 12 -12.15 -6.57 -4.04
CA ALA A 12 -11.21 -7.57 -3.55
C ALA A 12 -10.69 -8.45 -4.70
N ALA A 13 -11.56 -8.90 -5.61
CA ALA A 13 -11.17 -9.70 -6.77
C ALA A 13 -10.26 -8.92 -7.73
N GLU A 14 -10.57 -7.64 -8.00
CA GLU A 14 -9.75 -6.81 -8.87
C GLU A 14 -8.40 -6.48 -8.25
N LEU A 15 -8.37 -6.18 -6.95
CA LEU A 15 -7.12 -5.98 -6.21
C LEU A 15 -6.27 -7.25 -6.23
N SER A 16 -6.87 -8.43 -6.04
CA SER A 16 -6.17 -9.72 -6.15
C SER A 16 -5.48 -9.85 -7.50
N ARG A 17 -6.22 -9.53 -8.57
CA ARG A 17 -5.75 -9.64 -9.96
C ARG A 17 -4.60 -8.66 -10.23
N LEU A 18 -4.71 -7.43 -9.76
CA LEU A 18 -3.67 -6.41 -9.88
C LEU A 18 -2.41 -6.81 -9.11
N LEU A 19 -2.56 -7.24 -7.85
CA LEU A 19 -1.45 -7.70 -7.02
C LEU A 19 -0.74 -8.90 -7.63
N HIS A 20 -1.47 -9.88 -8.16
CA HIS A 20 -0.87 -11.03 -8.83
C HIS A 20 -0.15 -10.64 -10.13
N LYS A 21 -0.70 -9.66 -10.86
CA LYS A 21 -0.06 -9.14 -12.08
C LYS A 21 1.22 -8.37 -11.76
N SER A 22 1.21 -7.52 -10.74
CA SER A 22 2.35 -6.66 -10.41
C SER A 22 3.42 -7.40 -9.63
N PHE A 23 3.04 -8.35 -8.77
CA PHE A 23 3.95 -9.09 -7.90
C PHE A 23 3.73 -10.60 -8.05
N PRO A 24 4.03 -11.19 -9.22
CA PRO A 24 3.79 -12.62 -9.48
C PRO A 24 4.55 -13.52 -8.51
N ASP A 25 5.70 -13.08 -8.01
CA ASP A 25 6.57 -13.82 -7.09
C ASP A 25 6.12 -13.74 -5.61
N ILE A 26 5.06 -12.98 -5.31
CA ILE A 26 4.49 -12.84 -3.97
C ILE A 26 3.13 -13.56 -3.89
N PRO A 27 3.11 -14.87 -3.55
CA PRO A 27 1.87 -15.64 -3.51
C PRO A 27 1.00 -15.21 -2.32
N GLN A 28 -0.26 -14.84 -2.56
CA GLN A 28 -1.16 -14.34 -1.51
C GLN A 28 -1.72 -15.47 -0.62
N LYS A 29 -0.91 -16.02 0.29
CA LYS A 29 -1.30 -17.12 1.20
C LYS A 29 -2.50 -16.76 2.08
N HIS A 30 -2.45 -15.61 2.76
CA HIS A 30 -3.61 -15.05 3.43
C HIS A 30 -4.13 -13.82 2.70
N HIS A 31 -5.03 -14.06 1.75
CA HIS A 31 -5.64 -13.02 0.91
C HIS A 31 -6.18 -11.82 1.72
N SER A 32 -6.77 -12.05 2.89
CA SER A 32 -7.32 -10.96 3.72
C SER A 32 -6.26 -9.96 4.21
N ARG A 33 -5.01 -10.37 4.45
CA ARG A 33 -3.96 -9.45 4.91
C ARG A 33 -3.52 -8.49 3.81
N PHE A 34 -3.43 -8.98 2.57
CA PHE A 34 -3.17 -8.12 1.41
C PHE A 34 -4.32 -7.15 1.14
N LEU A 35 -5.57 -7.53 1.41
CA LEU A 35 -6.69 -6.59 1.33
C LEU A 35 -6.60 -5.47 2.39
N GLN A 36 -6.15 -5.78 3.61
CA GLN A 36 -6.00 -4.80 4.71
C GLN A 36 -5.12 -3.62 4.31
N VAL A 37 -4.06 -3.88 3.55
CA VAL A 37 -3.09 -2.89 3.06
C VAL A 37 -3.76 -1.74 2.29
N PHE A 38 -4.82 -2.04 1.55
CA PHE A 38 -5.51 -1.08 0.69
C PHE A 38 -6.76 -0.47 1.33
N ILE A 39 -6.90 -0.59 2.65
CA ILE A 39 -8.01 0.01 3.38
C ILE A 39 -7.44 1.01 4.37
N HIS A 40 -7.71 2.30 4.16
CA HIS A 40 -7.32 3.37 5.07
C HIS A 40 -8.26 3.40 6.29
N PRO A 41 -7.79 3.78 7.50
CA PRO A 41 -8.64 3.89 8.70
C PRO A 41 -9.88 4.75 8.54
N SER A 42 -9.84 5.79 7.69
CA SER A 42 -11.00 6.65 7.45
C SER A 42 -12.16 5.92 6.75
N PHE A 43 -11.92 4.77 6.11
CA PHE A 43 -12.98 3.96 5.48
C PHE A 43 -13.96 3.36 6.49
N THR A 44 -13.55 3.18 7.74
CA THR A 44 -14.30 2.43 8.76
C THR A 44 -14.46 3.21 10.06
N THR A 45 -15.31 2.71 10.95
CA THR A 45 -15.37 3.16 12.34
C THR A 45 -14.13 2.72 13.13
N SER A 46 -13.90 3.32 14.30
CA SER A 46 -12.75 3.04 15.16
C SER A 46 -12.59 1.56 15.57
N SER A 47 -13.70 0.83 15.69
CA SER A 47 -13.67 -0.62 15.98
C SER A 47 -13.16 -1.47 14.81
N GLY A 48 -13.25 -0.95 13.58
CA GLY A 48 -12.74 -1.60 12.37
C GLY A 48 -11.29 -1.25 12.03
N THR A 49 -10.70 -0.23 12.66
CA THR A 49 -9.30 0.21 12.43
C THR A 49 -8.27 -0.94 12.50
N PRO A 50 -8.38 -1.94 13.40
CA PRO A 50 -7.45 -3.08 13.42
C PRO A 50 -7.47 -3.94 12.14
N GLY A 51 -8.52 -3.83 11.33
CA GLY A 51 -8.65 -4.49 10.02
C GLY A 51 -8.25 -3.64 8.84
N THR A 52 -7.49 -2.56 9.06
CA THR A 52 -7.03 -1.64 8.02
C THR A 52 -5.51 -1.69 7.90
N MET A 53 -4.93 -0.80 7.10
CA MET A 53 -3.47 -0.66 6.99
C MET A 53 -2.80 -0.19 8.29
N GLN A 54 -3.53 0.50 9.18
CA GLN A 54 -2.95 1.18 10.36
C GLN A 54 -1.99 0.35 11.21
N PRO A 55 -2.33 -0.87 11.67
CA PRO A 55 -1.42 -1.67 12.49
C PRO A 55 -0.17 -2.14 11.74
N LEU A 56 -0.19 -2.16 10.40
CA LEU A 56 0.89 -2.64 9.56
C LEU A 56 1.90 -1.54 9.24
N ILE A 57 1.46 -0.28 9.16
CA ILE A 57 2.30 0.89 8.85
C ILE A 57 3.60 0.93 9.68
N PRO A 58 3.57 0.93 11.03
CA PRO A 58 4.80 1.08 11.82
C PRO A 58 5.78 -0.08 11.64
N ILE A 59 5.27 -1.29 11.37
CA ILE A 59 6.11 -2.48 11.11
C ILE A 59 6.84 -2.29 9.78
N GLY A 60 6.11 -1.88 8.75
CA GLY A 60 6.66 -1.68 7.42
C GLY A 60 7.62 -0.52 7.36
N GLU A 61 7.32 0.58 8.06
CA GLU A 61 8.19 1.74 8.18
C GLU A 61 9.53 1.38 8.84
N ALA A 62 9.49 0.66 9.98
CA ALA A 62 10.70 0.22 10.66
C ALA A 62 11.53 -0.74 9.80
N PHE A 63 10.87 -1.66 9.08
CA PHE A 63 11.55 -2.59 8.18
C PHE A 63 12.18 -1.88 6.98
N LEU A 64 11.44 -0.98 6.33
CA LEU A 64 11.92 -0.17 5.22
C LEU A 64 13.12 0.69 5.63
N ALA A 65 13.05 1.34 6.79
CA ALA A 65 14.17 2.12 7.33
C ALA A 65 15.41 1.25 7.58
N LYS A 66 15.22 0.02 8.08
CA LYS A 66 16.32 -0.94 8.28
C LYS A 66 16.95 -1.36 6.95
N VAL A 67 16.15 -1.82 6.00
CA VAL A 67 16.65 -2.32 4.71
C VAL A 67 17.29 -1.19 3.91
N GLY A 68 16.62 -0.03 3.83
CA GLY A 68 17.16 1.16 3.18
C GLY A 68 18.45 1.65 3.83
N GLY A 69 18.50 1.68 5.16
CA GLY A 69 19.71 2.06 5.91
C GLY A 69 20.89 1.12 5.64
N LEU A 70 20.66 -0.20 5.66
CA LEU A 70 21.69 -1.19 5.31
C LEU A 70 22.14 -1.07 3.85
N TRP A 71 21.21 -0.84 2.94
CA TRP A 71 21.51 -0.62 1.53
C TRP A 71 22.38 0.61 1.31
N ILE A 72 22.06 1.75 1.95
CA ILE A 72 22.88 2.96 1.93
C ILE A 72 24.29 2.66 2.43
N LEU A 73 24.42 2.04 3.61
CA LEU A 73 25.72 1.73 4.21
C LEU A 73 26.54 0.75 3.36
N SER A 74 25.90 -0.19 2.66
CA SER A 74 26.60 -1.09 1.74
C SER A 74 27.00 -0.45 0.42
N THR A 75 26.34 0.64 0.03
CA THR A 75 26.56 1.33 -1.26
C THR A 75 27.60 2.45 -1.13
N PHE A 76 27.67 3.11 0.02
CA PHE A 76 28.52 4.27 0.25
C PHE A 76 29.51 4.01 1.40
N GLU A 77 30.73 3.58 1.07
CA GLU A 77 31.76 3.15 2.03
C GLU A 77 32.16 4.23 3.06
N ASP A 78 32.13 5.51 2.68
CA ASP A 78 32.56 6.65 3.52
C ASP A 78 31.43 7.67 3.80
N ILE A 79 30.18 7.23 3.82
CA ILE A 79 29.05 8.14 3.99
C ILE A 79 29.09 8.85 5.35
N ARG A 80 28.93 10.19 5.33
CA ARG A 80 28.83 10.96 6.57
C ARG A 80 27.47 10.74 7.23
N ARG A 81 27.42 10.94 8.55
CA ARG A 81 26.19 10.74 9.33
C ARG A 81 25.04 11.60 8.82
N GLU A 82 25.31 12.83 8.44
CA GLU A 82 24.32 13.78 7.95
C GLU A 82 23.74 13.30 6.60
N GLU A 83 24.61 12.85 5.69
CA GLU A 83 24.24 12.33 4.38
C GLU A 83 23.42 11.04 4.51
N TYR A 84 23.85 10.13 5.38
CA TYR A 84 23.09 8.91 5.71
C TYR A 84 21.68 9.26 6.20
N THR A 85 21.58 10.24 7.11
CA THR A 85 20.29 10.65 7.68
C THR A 85 19.40 11.26 6.61
N SER A 86 19.94 12.10 5.73
CA SER A 86 19.19 12.71 4.61
C SER A 86 18.71 11.67 3.59
N LEU A 87 19.55 10.72 3.21
CA LEU A 87 19.17 9.64 2.29
C LEU A 87 18.12 8.73 2.91
N LEU A 88 18.29 8.35 4.18
CA LEU A 88 17.30 7.53 4.88
C LEU A 88 15.95 8.26 4.96
N ALA A 89 15.96 9.55 5.30
CA ALA A 89 14.76 10.37 5.34
C ALA A 89 14.06 10.46 3.97
N LEU A 90 14.82 10.52 2.88
CA LEU A 90 14.30 10.48 1.51
C LEU A 90 13.61 9.13 1.22
N LEU A 91 14.27 8.01 1.53
CA LEU A 91 13.74 6.66 1.30
C LEU A 91 12.45 6.38 2.09
N THR A 92 12.28 7.01 3.25
CA THR A 92 11.09 6.85 4.10
C THR A 92 10.06 7.98 3.92
N ASN A 93 10.30 8.92 3.02
CA ASN A 93 9.42 10.07 2.80
C ASN A 93 8.09 9.64 2.18
N ASP A 94 6.99 10.13 2.73
CA ASP A 94 5.64 9.85 2.23
C ASP A 94 5.44 10.29 0.78
N THR A 95 6.03 11.41 0.33
CA THR A 95 5.97 11.85 -1.06
C THR A 95 6.63 10.84 -2.01
N ALA A 96 7.79 10.28 -1.63
CA ALA A 96 8.50 9.30 -2.46
C ALA A 96 7.72 7.98 -2.52
N LEU A 97 7.23 7.50 -1.37
CA LEU A 97 6.41 6.29 -1.30
C LEU A 97 5.06 6.44 -2.01
N CYS A 98 4.47 7.64 -1.99
CA CYS A 98 3.27 7.93 -2.76
C CYS A 98 3.49 7.71 -4.26
N ARG A 99 4.65 8.11 -4.81
CA ARG A 99 4.99 7.88 -6.22
C ARG A 99 5.14 6.39 -6.54
N VAL A 100 5.71 5.61 -5.62
CA VAL A 100 5.76 4.13 -5.77
C VAL A 100 4.36 3.55 -5.98
N LEU A 101 3.40 3.91 -5.14
CA LEU A 101 2.02 3.42 -5.28
C LEU A 101 1.33 3.93 -6.56
N ARG A 102 1.49 5.23 -6.85
CA ARG A 102 0.78 5.92 -7.93
C ARG A 102 1.35 5.60 -9.31
N ASP A 103 2.65 5.78 -9.48
CA ASP A 103 3.30 5.81 -10.77
C ASP A 103 3.87 4.44 -11.16
N HIS A 104 4.32 3.65 -10.18
CA HIS A 104 4.98 2.37 -10.43
C HIS A 104 4.04 1.19 -10.25
N TRP A 105 3.32 1.13 -9.12
CA TRP A 105 2.35 0.05 -8.91
C TRP A 105 1.04 0.33 -9.65
N GLY A 106 0.69 1.59 -9.86
CA GLY A 106 -0.56 2.00 -10.52
C GLY A 106 -1.81 1.62 -9.73
N MET A 107 -1.72 1.52 -8.40
CA MET A 107 -2.80 0.99 -7.55
C MET A 107 -3.40 2.02 -6.58
N GLU A 108 -3.08 3.32 -6.73
CA GLU A 108 -3.62 4.38 -5.87
C GLU A 108 -5.15 4.34 -5.78
N HIS A 109 -5.81 4.15 -6.93
CA HIS A 109 -7.27 4.06 -7.05
C HIS A 109 -7.92 2.90 -6.29
N MET A 110 -7.12 1.92 -5.86
CA MET A 110 -7.60 0.77 -5.09
C MET A 110 -7.64 1.03 -3.59
N VAL A 111 -7.08 2.14 -3.11
CA VAL A 111 -7.10 2.48 -1.67
C VAL A 111 -8.49 2.96 -1.27
N LEU A 112 -9.14 2.22 -0.38
CA LEU A 112 -10.44 2.58 0.18
C LEU A 112 -10.28 3.58 1.32
N THR A 113 -11.02 4.68 1.24
CA THR A 113 -11.05 5.79 2.22
C THR A 113 -12.49 6.19 2.56
N ASP A 114 -12.68 7.14 3.45
CA ASP A 114 -13.97 7.79 3.75
C ASP A 114 -14.72 8.25 2.49
N SER A 115 -14.03 8.79 1.48
CA SER A 115 -14.67 9.16 0.22
C SER A 115 -15.25 7.94 -0.52
N SER A 116 -14.61 6.78 -0.39
CA SER A 116 -15.15 5.51 -0.89
C SER A 116 -16.31 5.01 -0.02
N ALA A 117 -16.24 5.17 1.31
CA ALA A 117 -17.31 4.78 2.23
C ALA A 117 -18.62 5.54 1.95
N ASP A 118 -18.54 6.84 1.66
CA ASP A 118 -19.67 7.68 1.27
C ASP A 118 -20.30 7.26 -0.07
N LEU A 119 -19.48 6.76 -0.99
CA LEU A 119 -19.93 6.23 -2.27
C LEU A 119 -20.64 4.88 -2.10
N PHE A 120 -20.16 4.01 -1.19
CA PHE A 120 -20.80 2.73 -0.90
C PHE A 120 -22.05 2.86 -0.03
N SER A 121 -22.11 3.84 0.88
CA SER A 121 -23.28 4.09 1.74
C SER A 121 -24.49 4.63 0.97
N LYS A 122 -24.26 5.42 -0.08
CA LYS A 122 -25.29 5.84 -1.03
C LYS A 122 -25.63 4.68 -1.95
N SER A 123 -26.54 3.81 -1.50
CA SER A 123 -27.33 2.71 -2.12
C SER A 123 -27.24 2.36 -3.63
N ARG A 124 -26.69 3.19 -4.52
CA ARG A 124 -26.47 2.96 -5.96
C ARG A 124 -25.29 2.02 -6.28
N LEU A 125 -24.33 1.82 -5.37
CA LEU A 125 -23.16 0.95 -5.61
C LEU A 125 -23.33 -0.51 -5.15
N ASN A 126 -24.42 -0.85 -4.46
CA ASN A 126 -24.79 -2.25 -4.20
C ASN A 126 -25.20 -3.01 -5.48
N SER A 127 -25.32 -2.29 -6.61
CA SER A 127 -25.50 -2.88 -7.92
C SER A 127 -24.17 -3.11 -8.63
N SER A 128 -24.06 -4.24 -9.32
CA SER A 128 -22.94 -4.59 -10.20
C SER A 128 -22.51 -3.48 -11.17
N LYS A 129 -23.45 -2.65 -11.63
CA LYS A 129 -23.20 -1.51 -12.54
C LYS A 129 -22.57 -0.32 -11.83
N GLY A 130 -22.91 -0.08 -10.57
CA GLY A 130 -22.36 1.00 -9.79
C GLY A 130 -20.87 0.84 -9.56
N MET A 131 -20.43 -0.35 -9.13
CA MET A 131 -19.02 -0.63 -8.87
C MET A 131 -18.17 -0.61 -10.14
N VAL A 132 -18.72 -1.06 -11.28
CA VAL A 132 -18.07 -0.93 -12.59
C VAL A 132 -17.91 0.54 -12.97
N ARG A 133 -18.92 1.39 -12.71
CA ARG A 133 -18.80 2.83 -12.92
C ARG A 133 -17.78 3.48 -11.99
N TRP A 134 -17.64 3.03 -10.75
CA TRP A 134 -16.63 3.53 -9.83
C TRP A 134 -15.22 3.14 -10.28
N LEU A 135 -14.97 1.86 -10.57
CA LEU A 135 -13.68 1.40 -11.12
C LEU A 135 -13.35 2.11 -12.43
N ALA A 136 -14.34 2.30 -13.31
CA ALA A 136 -14.16 3.02 -14.57
C ALA A 136 -13.88 4.53 -14.36
N ALA A 137 -14.57 5.18 -13.41
CA ALA A 137 -14.38 6.60 -13.10
C ALA A 137 -13.03 6.88 -12.41
N GLN A 138 -12.54 5.93 -11.62
CA GLN A 138 -11.23 5.99 -10.98
C GLN A 138 -10.09 5.65 -11.96
N GLY A 139 -10.34 4.75 -12.93
CA GLY A 139 -9.38 4.39 -13.99
C GLY A 139 -9.23 5.44 -15.10
N THR A 140 -10.13 6.43 -15.19
CA THR A 140 -9.97 7.59 -16.07
C THR A 140 -9.22 8.70 -15.34
N ALA A 141 -7.94 8.87 -15.68
CA ALA A 141 -6.93 9.74 -15.06
C ALA A 141 -7.20 11.27 -15.08
N GLY A 142 -8.45 11.73 -14.93
CA GLY A 142 -8.79 13.15 -15.01
C GLY A 142 -9.88 13.66 -14.05
N GLY A 143 -10.47 12.80 -13.20
CA GLY A 143 -11.60 13.22 -12.35
C GLY A 143 -11.62 12.73 -10.91
N ALA A 144 -10.73 11.81 -10.53
CA ALA A 144 -10.62 11.37 -9.14
C ALA A 144 -9.70 12.33 -8.36
N GLN A 145 -10.17 12.80 -7.21
CA GLN A 145 -9.33 13.54 -6.28
C GLN A 145 -8.15 12.65 -5.88
N ALA A 146 -6.92 13.12 -6.11
CA ALA A 146 -5.72 12.37 -5.79
C ALA A 146 -5.71 11.96 -4.31
N LEU A 147 -5.26 10.73 -4.02
CA LEU A 147 -5.17 10.23 -2.67
C LEU A 147 -4.15 11.10 -1.90
N PRO A 148 -4.44 11.52 -0.65
CA PRO A 148 -3.47 12.23 0.16
C PRO A 148 -2.17 11.42 0.26
N GLU A 149 -1.01 12.07 0.08
CA GLU A 149 0.29 11.39 0.04
C GLU A 149 0.54 10.49 1.27
N PRO A 150 0.20 10.89 2.52
CA PRO A 150 0.39 10.02 3.68
C PRO A 150 -0.42 8.73 3.61
N TYR A 151 -1.56 8.71 2.92
CA TYR A 151 -2.41 7.52 2.80
C TYR A 151 -1.80 6.56 1.78
N ALA A 152 -1.29 7.10 0.67
CA ALA A 152 -0.56 6.32 -0.33
C ALA A 152 0.71 5.72 0.25
N ALA A 153 1.49 6.51 0.98
CA ALA A 153 2.69 6.06 1.68
C ALA A 153 2.38 4.99 2.74
N GLY A 154 1.30 5.18 3.51
CA GLY A 154 0.80 4.20 4.47
C GLY A 154 0.50 2.85 3.83
N CYS A 155 -0.10 2.85 2.63
CA CYS A 155 -0.35 1.64 1.85
C CYS A 155 0.96 0.92 1.50
N VAL A 156 1.97 1.63 0.99
CA VAL A 156 3.29 1.03 0.67
C VAL A 156 3.95 0.44 1.92
N LYS A 157 3.97 1.19 3.03
CA LYS A 157 4.50 0.70 4.32
C LYS A 157 3.76 -0.56 4.76
N ALA A 158 2.43 -0.55 4.73
CA ALA A 158 1.62 -1.72 5.10
C ALA A 158 1.84 -2.93 4.17
N MET A 159 2.13 -2.71 2.89
CA MET A 159 2.48 -3.78 1.94
C MET A 159 3.80 -4.44 2.35
N VAL A 160 4.84 -3.66 2.65
CA VAL A 160 6.14 -4.18 3.13
C VAL A 160 5.96 -5.04 4.38
N ALA A 161 5.17 -4.57 5.35
CA ALA A 161 4.84 -5.33 6.54
C ALA A 161 4.09 -6.63 6.21
N THR A 162 3.16 -6.59 5.27
CA THR A 162 2.39 -7.77 4.86
C THR A 162 3.30 -8.82 4.24
N VAL A 163 4.21 -8.43 3.34
CA VAL A 163 5.19 -9.36 2.76
C VAL A 163 6.07 -9.97 3.85
N LEU A 164 6.55 -9.17 4.80
CA LEU A 164 7.33 -9.66 5.95
C LEU A 164 6.56 -10.69 6.77
N LEU A 165 5.31 -10.43 7.10
CA LEU A 165 4.49 -11.30 7.97
C LEU A 165 3.98 -12.57 7.25
N GLU A 166 3.90 -12.56 5.92
CA GLU A 166 3.40 -13.68 5.10
C GLU A 166 4.53 -14.58 4.56
N HIS A 167 5.66 -13.97 4.23
CA HIS A 167 6.75 -14.61 3.48
C HIS A 167 8.08 -14.59 4.21
N GLY A 168 8.19 -13.87 5.33
CA GLY A 168 9.40 -13.80 6.13
C GLY A 168 10.39 -12.73 5.65
N TYR A 169 11.51 -12.68 6.35
CA TYR A 169 12.50 -11.61 6.22
C TYR A 169 13.11 -11.51 4.82
N ASP A 170 13.56 -12.64 4.25
CA ASP A 170 14.30 -12.65 2.99
C ASP A 170 13.42 -12.20 1.82
N ALA A 171 12.17 -12.67 1.77
CA ALA A 171 11.20 -12.26 0.76
C ALA A 171 10.85 -10.77 0.88
N ALA A 172 10.69 -10.25 2.10
CA ALA A 172 10.43 -8.83 2.30
C ALA A 172 11.64 -7.95 1.93
N ASN A 173 12.85 -8.41 2.22
CA ASN A 173 14.08 -7.71 1.83
C ASN A 173 14.20 -7.67 0.30
N HIS A 174 13.97 -8.80 -0.36
CA HIS A 174 13.94 -8.86 -1.83
C HIS A 174 12.87 -7.93 -2.41
N PHE A 175 11.65 -7.96 -1.87
CA PHE A 175 10.55 -7.09 -2.29
C PHE A 175 10.89 -5.61 -2.16
N VAL A 176 11.51 -5.17 -1.05
CA VAL A 176 11.95 -3.77 -0.91
C VAL A 176 13.02 -3.43 -1.95
N ALA A 177 13.97 -4.33 -2.18
CA ALA A 177 15.05 -4.11 -3.14
C ALA A 177 14.57 -4.08 -4.60
N SER A 178 13.56 -4.86 -4.98
CA SER A 178 13.06 -4.92 -6.36
C SER A 178 11.91 -3.95 -6.63
N GLU A 179 10.98 -3.79 -5.68
CA GLU A 179 9.71 -3.09 -5.91
C GLU A 179 9.67 -1.67 -5.35
N LEU A 180 10.64 -1.28 -4.50
CA LEU A 180 10.66 0.04 -3.86
C LEU A 180 11.94 0.82 -4.21
N LEU A 181 13.11 0.33 -3.82
CA LEU A 181 14.37 1.08 -3.92
C LEU A 181 14.66 1.66 -5.33
N PRO A 182 14.41 0.95 -6.46
CA PRO A 182 14.66 1.49 -7.79
C PRO A 182 13.82 2.72 -8.17
N TYR A 183 12.78 3.01 -7.39
CA TYR A 183 11.80 4.05 -7.64
C TYR A 183 11.83 5.19 -6.60
N LEU A 184 12.69 5.07 -5.58
CA LEU A 184 12.83 6.04 -4.50
C LEU A 184 14.05 6.96 -4.67
N LEU A 185 14.84 6.78 -5.74
CA LEU A 185 16.10 7.47 -6.02
C LEU A 185 16.02 8.23 -7.34
#